data_AF-Q9LZ36-F1
#
_entry.id   AF-Q9LZ36-F1
#
_cell.length_a   1.000
_cell.length_b   1.000
_cell.length_c   1.000
_cell.angle_alpha   90.00
_cell.angle_beta   90.00
_cell.angle_gamma   90.00
#
_symmetry.space_group_name_H-M   'P 1'
#
loop_
_entity.id
_entity.type
_entity.pdbx_description
1 polymer ?
#
loop_
_entity_poly.entity_id
_entity_poly.type
_entity_poly.pdbx_seq_one_letter_code
_entity_poly.pdbx_strand_id
1 'polypeptide(L)'
;MEKKEEKFSSVARGLGNYVDALKMINDFSSSAEREESEEFDHLEGEILEYLGKKSTNPALKFTFLLGSVSSFSKLERFPLYAAFSLLNLVREYKSVVYNKMASIYTQKALHFLKPIDRFLAERLTLETLEARIDKGPVPEMPVGSPLIRIRLVPDTEDYERQKSYWLGLDDEGSNFWKVPISEFKTYVEAKTGAVKDLEIVLKYVKKNLKWIAWICRTCSKKFSTRQACHDHLEQEHATGLIPSQRMHMPQRISEDWADKVSSVRDWKPVDAVAAVQMIKDQSAHVKSFVYQDGWCNDWPLATDQVIARSQLLKEIRSLLVTFIQHKVLSDSFRERVVYSLVLKLGISKQKLKDCRLLETPQSICFLECDELNRILVFLRKIKSKRDDGTNLVCQAVDGFLQSSLFRGKISVDLQFSFLLLDKQLLLGELKHYDDEGKLQFLVPSDYYGKVRSRGDAILTWLHDNVNVSQEEDGFVFPKPPDANNYGIWLAVLRAIHLTVSLLVAKIARKKQLVEDSNALHEAQILCQQKKKEKDETKQVLATLLPETSPEFYVAHIDILSKLTDDDDILASIGNLFSGVLEEVAETDSSILLIEKSRIALLGELNQLAFFDYRSYVARHLKKFLLTKL
;
A
#
# COMPACT_ATOMS: atom_id res chain seq x y z
N MET A 1 26.62 -1.19 -26.09
CA MET A 1 25.26 -1.00 -25.58
C MET A 1 24.36 -0.27 -26.54
N GLU A 2 24.80 0.82 -27.19
CA GLU A 2 23.94 1.63 -28.08
C GLU A 2 23.10 0.82 -29.08
N LYS A 3 23.68 -0.20 -29.74
CA LYS A 3 22.93 -1.09 -30.65
C LYS A 3 21.87 -1.96 -29.97
N LYS A 4 22.00 -2.25 -28.67
CA LYS A 4 20.97 -2.91 -27.86
C LYS A 4 19.90 -1.90 -27.48
N GLU A 5 20.23 -0.75 -26.91
CA GLU A 5 19.25 0.29 -26.51
C GLU A 5 18.41 0.81 -27.68
N GLU A 6 19.04 1.09 -28.82
CA GLU A 6 18.33 1.56 -30.02
C GLU A 6 17.41 0.46 -30.58
N LYS A 7 17.86 -0.79 -30.50
CA LYS A 7 17.04 -1.97 -30.82
C LYS A 7 15.93 -2.17 -29.80
N PHE A 8 16.13 -1.89 -28.52
CA PHE A 8 15.12 -1.95 -27.46
C PHE A 8 14.03 -0.92 -27.65
N SER A 9 14.43 0.33 -27.89
CA SER A 9 13.52 1.44 -28.05
C SER A 9 12.71 1.31 -29.33
N SER A 10 13.33 0.83 -30.43
CA SER A 10 12.61 0.51 -31.67
C SER A 10 11.72 -0.74 -31.54
N VAL A 11 12.13 -1.77 -30.79
CA VAL A 11 11.30 -2.96 -30.51
C VAL A 11 10.10 -2.62 -29.64
N ALA A 12 10.29 -1.87 -28.55
CA ALA A 12 9.20 -1.47 -27.66
C ALA A 12 8.19 -0.54 -28.37
N ARG A 13 8.68 0.40 -29.19
CA ARG A 13 7.81 1.29 -30.00
C ARG A 13 7.19 0.60 -31.21
N GLY A 14 7.86 -0.40 -31.80
CA GLY A 14 7.47 -1.02 -33.07
C GLY A 14 6.68 -2.33 -32.96
N LEU A 15 6.83 -3.11 -31.89
CA LEU A 15 6.30 -4.48 -31.82
C LEU A 15 5.03 -4.65 -30.98
N GLY A 16 4.48 -3.59 -30.40
CA GLY A 16 3.23 -3.64 -29.62
C GLY A 16 3.30 -4.52 -28.36
N ASN A 17 4.45 -5.13 -28.06
CA ASN A 17 4.61 -6.09 -26.98
C ASN A 17 5.34 -5.48 -25.78
N TYR A 18 4.67 -4.53 -25.13
CA TYR A 18 5.16 -3.82 -23.94
C TYR A 18 5.55 -4.76 -22.80
N VAL A 19 4.89 -5.91 -22.66
CA VAL A 19 5.20 -6.89 -21.59
C VAL A 19 6.60 -7.48 -21.77
N ASP A 20 6.97 -7.83 -23.00
CA ASP A 20 8.28 -8.43 -23.26
C ASP A 20 9.40 -7.40 -23.09
N ALA A 21 9.12 -6.14 -23.44
CA ALA A 21 10.02 -5.02 -23.16
C ALA A 21 10.23 -4.85 -21.64
N LEU A 22 9.16 -4.79 -20.84
CA LEU A 22 9.26 -4.64 -19.38
C LEU A 22 9.96 -5.83 -18.71
N LYS A 23 9.76 -7.06 -19.20
CA LYS A 23 10.51 -8.24 -18.72
C LYS A 23 11.99 -8.09 -19.00
N MET A 24 12.31 -7.70 -20.23
CA MET A 24 13.70 -7.60 -20.66
C MET A 24 14.43 -6.49 -19.91
N ILE A 25 13.78 -5.34 -19.67
CA ILE A 25 14.28 -4.29 -18.78
C ILE A 25 14.62 -4.85 -17.40
N ASN A 26 13.66 -5.55 -16.76
CA ASN A 26 13.87 -6.12 -15.43
C ASN A 26 15.04 -7.11 -15.36
N ASP A 27 15.22 -7.94 -16.40
CA ASP A 27 16.34 -8.88 -16.49
C ASP A 27 17.69 -8.14 -16.56
N PHE A 28 17.77 -7.07 -17.37
CA PHE A 28 19.00 -6.29 -17.55
C PHE A 28 19.34 -5.37 -16.39
N SER A 29 18.34 -4.81 -15.69
CA SER A 29 18.56 -3.91 -14.56
C SER A 29 19.39 -4.55 -13.43
N SER A 30 19.37 -5.89 -13.29
CA SER A 30 20.14 -6.59 -12.26
C SER A 30 21.66 -6.57 -12.47
N SER A 31 22.12 -6.33 -13.70
CA SER A 31 23.54 -6.33 -14.10
C SER A 31 24.03 -4.98 -14.66
N ALA A 32 23.16 -3.98 -14.70
CA ALA A 32 23.40 -2.69 -15.35
C ALA A 32 24.37 -1.82 -14.55
N GLU A 33 25.25 -1.09 -15.24
CA GLU A 33 25.98 0.01 -14.62
C GLU A 33 25.04 1.17 -14.26
N ARG A 34 25.45 2.11 -13.39
CA ARG A 34 24.55 3.15 -12.86
C ARG A 34 23.87 3.98 -13.96
N GLU A 35 24.58 4.32 -15.03
CA GLU A 35 24.02 5.10 -16.14
C GLU A 35 23.01 4.29 -16.96
N GLU A 36 23.33 3.04 -17.27
CA GLU A 36 22.43 2.10 -17.93
C GLU A 36 21.15 1.87 -17.10
N SER A 37 21.27 1.83 -15.77
CA SER A 37 20.13 1.69 -14.86
C SER A 37 19.15 2.87 -14.98
N GLU A 38 19.63 4.11 -15.10
CA GLU A 38 18.75 5.27 -15.29
C GLU A 38 18.03 5.21 -16.64
N GLU A 39 18.69 4.76 -17.70
CA GLU A 39 18.03 4.57 -19.02
C GLU A 39 16.94 3.51 -18.98
N PHE A 40 17.19 2.39 -18.28
CA PHE A 40 16.20 1.34 -18.07
C PHE A 40 15.00 1.82 -17.24
N ASP A 41 15.24 2.56 -16.15
CA ASP A 41 14.18 3.16 -15.33
C ASP A 41 13.37 4.20 -16.11
N HIS A 42 14.01 4.96 -17.01
CA HIS A 42 13.34 5.90 -17.90
C HIS A 42 12.40 5.17 -18.87
N LEU A 43 12.92 4.15 -19.59
CA LEU A 43 12.13 3.38 -20.55
C LEU A 43 10.97 2.62 -19.86
N GLU A 44 11.19 2.08 -18.67
CA GLU A 44 10.14 1.45 -17.86
C GLU A 44 9.02 2.44 -17.54
N GLY A 45 9.41 3.65 -17.10
CA GLY A 45 8.48 4.74 -16.80
C GLY A 45 7.63 5.13 -18.01
N GLU A 46 8.24 5.28 -19.19
CA GLU A 46 7.52 5.61 -20.43
C GLU A 46 6.51 4.54 -20.84
N ILE A 47 6.90 3.26 -20.76
CA ILE A 47 6.02 2.14 -21.09
C ILE A 47 4.83 2.09 -20.12
N LEU A 48 5.08 2.22 -18.81
CA LEU A 48 4.02 2.24 -17.80
C LEU A 48 3.09 3.44 -18.00
N GLU A 49 3.62 4.63 -18.29
CA GLU A 49 2.81 5.81 -18.56
C GLU A 49 1.92 5.62 -19.80
N TYR A 50 2.47 5.04 -20.87
CA TYR A 50 1.71 4.70 -22.09
C TYR A 50 0.57 3.71 -21.78
N LEU A 51 0.86 2.63 -21.04
CA LEU A 51 -0.16 1.65 -20.63
C LEU A 51 -1.26 2.31 -19.78
N GLY A 52 -0.90 3.25 -18.90
CA GLY A 52 -1.84 4.07 -18.16
C GLY A 52 -2.75 4.89 -19.07
N LYS A 53 -2.18 5.65 -20.01
CA LYS A 53 -2.93 6.50 -20.96
C LYS A 53 -3.87 5.70 -21.88
N LYS A 54 -3.48 4.48 -22.26
CA LYS A 54 -4.31 3.58 -23.11
C LYS A 54 -5.43 2.89 -22.33
N SER A 55 -5.32 2.79 -21.00
CA SER A 55 -6.30 2.07 -20.19
C SER A 55 -7.61 2.86 -20.03
N THR A 56 -8.73 2.21 -20.36
CA THR A 56 -10.07 2.77 -20.17
C THR A 56 -10.59 2.59 -18.73
N ASN A 57 -9.97 1.69 -17.94
CA ASN A 57 -10.34 1.48 -16.55
C ASN A 57 -9.57 2.47 -15.64
N PRO A 58 -10.25 3.35 -14.88
CA PRO A 58 -9.60 4.37 -14.05
C PRO A 58 -8.66 3.82 -12.97
N ALA A 59 -8.99 2.66 -12.38
CA ALA A 59 -8.16 2.03 -11.35
C ALA A 59 -6.88 1.44 -11.94
N LEU A 60 -7.00 0.79 -13.11
CA LEU A 60 -5.86 0.26 -13.84
C LEU A 60 -4.97 1.37 -14.40
N LYS A 61 -5.58 2.44 -14.93
CA LYS A 61 -4.88 3.66 -15.35
C LYS A 61 -4.06 4.25 -14.21
N PHE A 62 -4.67 4.41 -13.04
CA PHE A 62 -3.98 4.91 -11.85
C PHE A 62 -2.78 4.03 -11.47
N THR A 63 -2.96 2.72 -11.47
CA THR A 63 -1.91 1.75 -11.10
C THR A 63 -0.69 1.89 -11.99
N PHE A 64 -0.89 1.97 -13.31
CA PHE A 64 0.19 2.17 -14.27
C PHE A 64 0.89 3.53 -14.13
N LEU A 65 0.12 4.61 -13.97
CA LEU A 65 0.68 5.95 -13.77
C LEU A 65 1.46 6.06 -12.44
N LEU A 66 1.01 5.37 -11.38
CA LEU A 66 1.75 5.29 -10.13
C LEU A 66 3.07 4.53 -10.30
N GLY A 67 3.05 3.44 -11.07
CA GLY A 67 4.26 2.70 -11.45
C GLY A 67 5.24 3.56 -12.25
N SER A 68 4.76 4.38 -13.19
CA SER A 68 5.62 5.28 -13.96
C SER A 68 6.27 6.34 -13.07
N VAL A 69 5.53 6.93 -12.12
CA VAL A 69 6.09 7.88 -11.15
C VAL A 69 7.24 7.27 -10.39
N SER A 70 7.09 6.04 -9.89
CA SER A 70 8.17 5.39 -9.14
C SER A 70 9.40 5.14 -10.01
N SER A 71 9.22 4.77 -11.27
CA SER A 71 10.32 4.52 -12.21
C SER A 71 11.07 5.82 -12.49
N PHE A 72 10.34 6.87 -12.85
CA PHE A 72 10.91 8.20 -13.07
C PHE A 72 11.52 8.84 -11.82
N SER A 73 11.03 8.51 -10.62
CA SER A 73 11.56 9.07 -9.37
C SER A 73 12.99 8.64 -9.05
N LYS A 74 13.48 7.57 -9.68
CA LYS A 74 14.86 7.11 -9.57
C LYS A 74 15.84 7.88 -10.45
N LEU A 75 15.35 8.67 -11.41
CA LEU A 75 16.16 9.48 -12.32
C LEU A 75 16.68 10.72 -11.59
N GLU A 76 17.80 10.57 -10.87
CA GLU A 76 18.40 11.67 -10.09
C GLU A 76 18.81 12.84 -11.00
N ARG A 77 19.31 12.53 -12.21
CA ARG A 77 19.75 13.52 -13.21
C ARG A 77 18.57 14.26 -13.88
N PHE A 78 17.39 13.66 -13.91
CA PHE A 78 16.23 14.16 -14.66
C PHE A 78 14.94 14.14 -13.83
N PRO A 79 14.85 14.95 -12.75
CA PRO A 79 13.65 15.02 -11.90
C PRO A 79 12.38 15.50 -12.65
N LEU A 80 12.56 16.02 -13.87
CA LEU A 80 11.51 16.51 -14.75
C LEU A 80 10.44 15.45 -15.07
N TYR A 81 10.86 14.21 -15.37
CA TYR A 81 9.91 13.14 -15.73
C TYR A 81 9.00 12.77 -14.55
N ALA A 82 9.58 12.67 -13.35
CA ALA A 82 8.82 12.45 -12.13
C ALA A 82 7.87 13.62 -11.84
N ALA A 83 8.31 14.86 -12.05
CA ALA A 83 7.48 16.05 -11.86
C ALA A 83 6.24 16.03 -12.78
N PHE A 84 6.41 15.84 -14.09
CA PHE A 84 5.28 15.77 -15.03
C PHE A 84 4.36 14.57 -14.76
N SER A 85 4.93 13.40 -14.46
CA SER A 85 4.13 12.21 -14.15
C SER A 85 3.28 12.41 -12.89
N LEU A 86 3.83 13.08 -11.87
CA LEU A 86 3.10 13.47 -10.66
C LEU A 86 2.04 14.54 -10.92
N LEU A 87 2.33 15.56 -11.73
CA LEU A 87 1.35 16.58 -12.11
C LEU A 87 0.17 15.97 -12.90
N ASN A 88 0.44 14.99 -13.76
CA ASN A 88 -0.60 14.22 -14.44
C ASN A 88 -1.50 13.47 -13.45
N LEU A 89 -0.92 12.78 -12.45
CA LEU A 89 -1.71 12.14 -11.39
C LEU A 89 -2.55 13.14 -10.59
N VAL A 90 -1.99 14.32 -10.27
CA VAL A 90 -2.70 15.37 -9.52
C VAL A 90 -3.88 15.91 -10.31
N ARG A 91 -3.72 16.17 -11.62
CA ARG A 91 -4.80 16.64 -12.48
C ARG A 91 -5.94 15.63 -12.60
N GLU A 92 -5.62 14.35 -12.73
CA GLU A 92 -6.63 13.31 -12.96
C GLU A 92 -7.32 12.82 -11.69
N TYR A 93 -6.60 12.75 -10.56
CA TYR A 93 -7.10 12.11 -9.34
C TYR A 93 -7.18 13.05 -8.12
N LYS A 94 -6.71 14.29 -8.23
CA LYS A 94 -6.80 15.34 -7.19
C LYS A 94 -6.26 14.93 -5.80
N SER A 95 -5.32 13.99 -5.74
CA SER A 95 -4.73 13.51 -4.49
C SER A 95 -3.81 14.55 -3.85
N VAL A 96 -4.05 14.85 -2.57
CA VAL A 96 -3.22 15.73 -1.75
C VAL A 96 -1.81 15.16 -1.54
N VAL A 97 -1.66 13.83 -1.50
CA VAL A 97 -0.36 13.17 -1.32
C VAL A 97 0.52 13.43 -2.54
N TYR A 98 -0.01 13.20 -3.74
CA TYR A 98 0.73 13.44 -4.98
C TYR A 98 0.94 14.92 -5.25
N ASN A 99 0.05 15.82 -4.80
CA ASN A 99 0.27 17.27 -4.92
C ASN A 99 1.52 17.73 -4.13
N LYS A 100 1.67 17.26 -2.89
CA LYS A 100 2.88 17.53 -2.09
C LYS A 100 4.13 16.97 -2.76
N MET A 101 4.05 15.76 -3.31
CA MET A 101 5.19 15.12 -3.98
C MET A 101 5.53 15.86 -5.29
N ALA A 102 4.52 16.20 -6.10
CA ALA A 102 4.66 16.99 -7.32
C ALA A 102 5.39 18.31 -7.02
N SER A 103 4.97 19.03 -5.98
CA SER A 103 5.62 20.28 -5.57
C SER A 103 7.12 20.13 -5.31
N ILE A 104 7.55 19.04 -4.65
CA ILE A 104 8.97 18.75 -4.37
C ILE A 104 9.73 18.46 -5.67
N TYR A 105 9.19 17.58 -6.53
CA TYR A 105 9.86 17.21 -7.78
C TYR A 105 9.88 18.37 -8.78
N THR A 106 8.82 19.17 -8.86
CA THR A 106 8.78 20.42 -9.63
C THR A 106 9.88 21.36 -9.16
N GLN A 107 10.06 21.57 -7.84
CA GLN A 107 11.12 22.44 -7.33
C GLN A 107 12.51 21.93 -7.73
N LYS A 108 12.77 20.62 -7.59
CA LYS A 108 14.03 20.00 -8.05
C LYS A 108 14.24 20.19 -9.55
N ALA A 109 13.21 19.98 -10.36
CA ALA A 109 13.25 20.15 -11.81
C ALA A 109 13.45 21.62 -12.22
N LEU A 110 12.80 22.58 -11.55
CA LEU A 110 13.00 24.01 -11.81
C LEU A 110 14.42 24.46 -11.47
N HIS A 111 14.99 23.96 -10.37
CA HIS A 111 16.39 24.24 -10.02
C HIS A 111 17.34 23.75 -11.12
N PHE A 112 17.07 22.57 -11.67
CA PHE A 112 17.84 22.00 -12.78
C PHE A 112 17.62 22.73 -14.12
N LEU A 113 16.39 23.12 -14.45
CA LEU A 113 16.03 23.66 -15.76
C LEU A 113 16.32 25.15 -15.94
N LYS A 114 16.23 25.97 -14.88
CA LYS A 114 16.42 27.44 -14.97
C LYS A 114 17.69 27.86 -15.72
N PRO A 115 18.85 27.19 -15.54
CA PRO A 115 20.07 27.53 -16.29
C PRO A 115 20.09 27.02 -17.74
N ILE A 116 19.29 26.02 -18.09
CA ILE A 116 19.42 25.23 -19.33
C ILE A 116 18.29 25.53 -20.32
N ASP A 117 17.04 25.48 -19.87
CA ASP A 117 15.86 25.62 -20.71
C ASP A 117 14.78 26.43 -19.97
N ARG A 118 14.79 27.74 -20.24
CA ARG A 118 13.85 28.69 -19.65
C ARG A 118 12.41 28.41 -20.08
N PHE A 119 12.18 27.99 -21.32
CA PHE A 119 10.83 27.73 -21.84
C PHE A 119 10.20 26.54 -21.13
N LEU A 120 10.96 25.46 -20.95
CA LEU A 120 10.50 24.28 -20.24
C LEU A 120 10.28 24.57 -18.74
N ALA A 121 11.12 25.41 -18.12
CA ALA A 121 10.92 25.87 -16.75
C ALA A 121 9.64 26.70 -16.60
N GLU A 122 9.35 27.59 -17.55
CA GLU A 122 8.10 28.37 -17.58
C GLU A 122 6.88 27.45 -17.76
N ARG A 123 6.93 26.47 -18.66
CA ARG A 123 5.85 25.47 -18.84
C ARG A 123 5.58 24.69 -17.56
N LEU A 124 6.63 24.16 -16.93
CA LEU A 124 6.52 23.40 -15.68
C LEU A 124 5.93 24.26 -14.53
N THR A 125 6.28 25.55 -14.50
CA THR A 125 5.73 26.51 -13.53
C THR A 125 4.23 26.70 -13.75
N LEU A 126 3.79 26.88 -15.00
CA LEU A 126 2.37 27.01 -15.35
C LEU A 126 1.57 25.77 -14.95
N GLU A 127 2.02 24.56 -15.33
CA GLU A 127 1.34 23.31 -14.98
C GLU A 127 1.23 23.13 -13.45
N THR A 128 2.25 23.55 -12.71
CA THR A 128 2.23 23.50 -11.24
C THR A 128 1.23 24.49 -10.64
N LEU A 129 1.10 25.69 -11.22
CA LEU A 129 0.11 26.68 -10.79
C LEU A 129 -1.31 26.19 -11.07
N GLU A 130 -1.56 25.62 -12.25
CA GLU A 130 -2.86 25.02 -12.61
C GLU A 130 -3.26 23.92 -11.63
N ALA A 131 -2.34 23.03 -11.28
CA ALA A 131 -2.56 21.99 -10.28
C ALA A 131 -2.86 22.53 -8.87
N ARG A 132 -2.49 23.79 -8.55
CA ARG A 132 -2.78 24.46 -7.28
C ARG A 132 -4.10 25.22 -7.28
N ILE A 133 -4.64 25.59 -8.44
CA ILE A 133 -5.91 26.32 -8.57
C ILE A 133 -7.09 25.37 -8.31
N ASP A 134 -6.92 24.07 -8.55
CA ASP A 134 -7.96 23.06 -8.42
C ASP A 134 -8.29 22.63 -6.95
N LYS A 135 -8.05 23.51 -5.96
CA LYS A 135 -8.31 23.33 -4.51
C LYS A 135 -9.80 23.31 -4.12
N GLY A 136 -10.67 22.86 -5.02
CA GLY A 136 -12.05 22.51 -4.65
C GLY A 136 -12.09 21.38 -3.60
N PRO A 137 -13.25 21.11 -2.98
CA PRO A 137 -13.39 19.96 -2.09
C PRO A 137 -12.87 18.71 -2.80
N VAL A 138 -11.93 18.00 -2.16
CA VAL A 138 -11.30 16.79 -2.71
C VAL A 138 -12.41 15.80 -3.04
N PRO A 139 -12.71 15.54 -4.33
CA PRO A 139 -13.66 14.51 -4.67
C PRO A 139 -13.05 13.17 -4.26
N GLU A 140 -13.86 12.27 -3.72
CA GLU A 140 -13.42 10.88 -3.54
C GLU A 140 -12.91 10.36 -4.88
N MET A 141 -11.75 9.68 -4.88
CA MET A 141 -11.20 9.08 -6.10
C MET A 141 -12.30 8.25 -6.78
N PRO A 142 -12.48 8.35 -8.10
CA PRO A 142 -13.56 7.67 -8.80
C PRO A 142 -13.49 6.16 -8.51
N VAL A 143 -14.58 5.60 -8.03
CA VAL A 143 -14.71 4.15 -7.85
C VAL A 143 -14.65 3.53 -9.23
N GLY A 144 -13.60 2.75 -9.49
CA GLY A 144 -13.46 2.05 -10.76
C GLY A 144 -14.62 1.08 -10.94
N SER A 145 -15.18 1.02 -12.15
CA SER A 145 -16.08 -0.08 -12.50
C SER A 145 -15.31 -1.40 -12.34
N PRO A 146 -15.93 -2.48 -11.83
CA PRO A 146 -15.35 -3.81 -11.91
C PRO A 146 -14.90 -4.07 -13.35
N LEU A 147 -13.80 -4.81 -13.54
CA LEU A 147 -13.48 -5.32 -14.87
C LEU A 147 -14.55 -6.36 -15.24
N ILE A 148 -15.64 -5.90 -15.85
CA ILE A 148 -16.75 -6.75 -16.27
C ILE A 148 -16.22 -7.63 -17.41
N ARG A 149 -16.31 -8.95 -17.24
CA ARG A 149 -16.20 -9.87 -18.37
C ARG A 149 -17.30 -9.51 -19.37
N ILE A 150 -16.93 -8.94 -20.51
CA ILE A 150 -17.86 -8.80 -21.63
C ILE A 150 -18.21 -10.23 -22.07
N ARG A 151 -19.40 -10.70 -21.69
CA ARG A 151 -19.98 -11.91 -22.28
C ARG A 151 -20.30 -11.54 -23.72
N LEU A 152 -19.50 -12.03 -24.65
CA LEU A 152 -19.87 -12.02 -26.06
C LEU A 152 -21.00 -13.03 -26.24
N VAL A 153 -22.10 -12.58 -26.83
CA VAL A 153 -23.16 -13.46 -27.29
C VAL A 153 -22.53 -14.33 -28.39
N PRO A 154 -22.62 -15.67 -28.30
CA PRO A 154 -22.17 -16.56 -29.36
C PRO A 154 -22.83 -16.18 -30.68
N ASP A 155 -22.18 -16.48 -31.81
CA ASP A 155 -22.86 -16.40 -33.11
C ASP A 155 -24.12 -17.29 -33.04
N THR A 156 -25.28 -16.67 -33.29
CA THR A 156 -26.58 -17.27 -33.02
C THR A 156 -26.84 -18.51 -33.85
N GLU A 157 -26.34 -18.58 -35.09
CA GLU A 157 -26.58 -19.74 -35.96
C GLU A 157 -25.75 -20.96 -35.53
N ASP A 158 -24.45 -20.78 -35.30
CA ASP A 158 -23.56 -21.85 -34.84
C ASP A 158 -23.95 -22.36 -33.45
N TYR A 159 -24.36 -21.45 -32.55
CA TYR A 159 -24.81 -21.82 -31.20
C TYR A 159 -26.04 -22.71 -31.24
N GLU A 160 -27.05 -22.38 -32.05
CA GLU A 160 -28.28 -23.18 -32.15
C GLU A 160 -28.03 -24.54 -32.82
N ARG A 161 -27.11 -24.61 -33.79
CA ARG A 161 -26.68 -25.89 -34.39
C ARG A 161 -25.98 -26.78 -33.36
N GLN A 162 -25.01 -26.24 -32.61
CA GLN A 162 -24.31 -26.97 -31.56
C GLN A 162 -25.25 -27.39 -30.43
N LYS A 163 -26.24 -26.55 -30.10
CA LYS A 163 -27.30 -26.87 -29.14
C LYS A 163 -28.17 -28.03 -29.58
N SER A 164 -28.59 -28.04 -30.84
CA SER A 164 -29.36 -29.15 -31.40
C SER A 164 -28.56 -30.46 -31.38
N TYR A 165 -27.27 -30.41 -31.74
CA TYR A 165 -26.39 -31.58 -31.68
C TYR A 165 -26.20 -32.08 -30.24
N TRP A 166 -25.88 -31.17 -29.32
CA TRP A 166 -25.67 -31.48 -27.90
C TRP A 166 -26.90 -32.13 -27.25
N LEU A 167 -28.10 -31.61 -27.52
CA LEU A 167 -29.35 -32.16 -26.99
C LEU A 167 -29.71 -33.53 -27.60
N GLY A 168 -29.15 -33.88 -28.77
CA GLY A 168 -29.33 -35.17 -29.42
C GLY A 168 -28.36 -36.26 -28.97
N LEU A 169 -27.28 -35.91 -28.26
CA LEU A 169 -26.36 -36.87 -27.65
C LEU A 169 -27.04 -37.49 -26.41
N ASP A 170 -27.37 -38.77 -26.49
CA ASP A 170 -27.94 -39.57 -25.42
C ASP A 170 -26.87 -39.97 -24.37
N ASP A 171 -26.89 -41.20 -23.83
CA ASP A 171 -25.92 -41.69 -22.85
C ASP A 171 -24.45 -41.60 -23.35
N GLU A 172 -24.22 -41.41 -24.66
CA GLU A 172 -22.92 -41.10 -25.25
C GLU A 172 -22.31 -39.78 -24.76
N GLY A 173 -23.13 -38.85 -24.27
CA GLY A 173 -22.68 -37.59 -23.69
C GLY A 173 -21.61 -37.79 -22.62
N SER A 174 -21.64 -38.90 -21.88
CA SER A 174 -20.65 -39.25 -20.84
C SER A 174 -19.20 -39.40 -21.37
N ASN A 175 -19.02 -39.81 -22.63
CA ASN A 175 -17.71 -39.95 -23.26
C ASN A 175 -17.13 -38.62 -23.75
N PHE A 176 -17.99 -37.66 -24.10
CA PHE A 176 -17.57 -36.30 -24.49
C PHE A 176 -16.76 -35.58 -23.38
N TRP A 177 -17.04 -35.90 -22.11
CA TRP A 177 -16.36 -35.32 -20.94
C TRP A 177 -14.98 -35.91 -20.63
N LYS A 178 -14.66 -37.05 -21.25
CA LYS A 178 -13.38 -37.74 -21.08
C LYS A 178 -12.49 -37.34 -22.24
N VAL A 179 -11.69 -36.29 -22.05
CA VAL A 179 -10.82 -35.79 -23.11
C VAL A 179 -9.49 -36.55 -23.08
N PRO A 180 -9.16 -37.36 -24.12
CA PRO A 180 -7.87 -38.04 -24.17
C PRO A 180 -6.75 -36.99 -24.25
N ILE A 181 -5.80 -37.05 -23.33
CA ILE A 181 -4.69 -36.09 -23.27
C ILE A 181 -3.84 -36.17 -24.55
N SER A 182 -3.70 -37.36 -25.14
CA SER A 182 -3.00 -37.57 -26.42
C SER A 182 -3.66 -36.81 -27.57
N GLU A 183 -4.97 -36.95 -27.75
CA GLU A 183 -5.72 -36.23 -28.80
C GLU A 183 -5.65 -34.71 -28.58
N PHE A 184 -5.81 -34.28 -27.32
CA PHE A 184 -5.76 -32.86 -27.00
C PHE A 184 -4.38 -32.25 -27.27
N LYS A 185 -3.29 -32.97 -26.97
CA LYS A 185 -1.93 -32.56 -27.33
C LYS A 185 -1.75 -32.42 -28.84
N THR A 186 -2.20 -33.41 -29.62
CA THR A 186 -2.13 -33.37 -31.09
C THR A 186 -2.91 -32.18 -31.65
N TYR A 187 -4.10 -31.90 -31.10
CA TYR A 187 -4.90 -30.75 -31.50
C TYR A 187 -4.21 -29.42 -31.21
N VAL A 188 -3.65 -29.27 -30.00
CA VAL A 188 -2.90 -28.06 -29.63
C VAL A 188 -1.69 -27.88 -30.53
N GLU A 189 -0.89 -28.94 -30.77
CA GLU A 189 0.26 -28.85 -31.67
C GLU A 189 -0.13 -28.40 -33.08
N ALA A 190 -1.19 -28.99 -33.64
CA ALA A 190 -1.67 -28.66 -34.98
C ALA A 190 -2.20 -27.21 -35.10
N LYS A 191 -2.61 -26.58 -34.00
CA LYS A 191 -3.26 -25.26 -34.02
C LYS A 191 -2.41 -24.12 -33.47
N THR A 192 -1.51 -24.37 -32.51
CA THR A 192 -0.60 -23.36 -31.91
C THR A 192 0.88 -23.59 -32.22
N GLY A 193 1.31 -24.83 -32.48
CA GLY A 193 2.73 -25.24 -32.41
C GLY A 193 3.34 -25.15 -30.99
N ALA A 194 2.52 -24.96 -29.95
CA ALA A 194 2.93 -24.72 -28.57
C ALA A 194 2.63 -25.91 -27.66
N VAL A 195 2.70 -27.15 -28.16
CA VAL A 195 2.46 -28.34 -27.31
C VAL A 195 3.44 -28.41 -26.13
N LYS A 196 4.66 -27.91 -26.30
CA LYS A 196 5.69 -27.87 -25.24
C LYS A 196 5.19 -27.12 -24.00
N ASP A 197 4.47 -26.03 -24.18
CA ASP A 197 3.91 -25.25 -23.06
C ASP A 197 2.84 -26.04 -22.32
N LEU A 198 1.93 -26.70 -23.06
CA LEU A 198 0.94 -27.61 -22.49
C LEU A 198 1.60 -28.76 -21.72
N GLU A 199 2.67 -29.34 -22.25
CA GLU A 199 3.41 -30.42 -21.59
C GLU A 199 4.08 -29.98 -20.30
N ILE A 200 4.68 -28.78 -20.28
CA ILE A 200 5.24 -28.18 -19.07
C ILE A 200 4.16 -28.05 -17.99
N VAL A 201 2.97 -27.59 -18.37
CA VAL A 201 1.83 -27.47 -17.45
C VAL A 201 1.36 -28.81 -16.94
N LEU A 202 1.09 -29.78 -17.81
CA LEU A 202 0.65 -31.11 -17.40
C LEU A 202 1.68 -31.82 -16.52
N LYS A 203 2.98 -31.66 -16.82
CA LYS A 203 4.07 -32.18 -15.99
C LYS A 203 4.11 -31.51 -14.61
N TYR A 204 3.90 -30.19 -14.55
CA TYR A 204 3.83 -29.46 -13.28
C TYR A 204 2.65 -29.96 -12.43
N VAL A 205 1.45 -30.05 -13.02
CA VAL A 205 0.22 -30.46 -12.33
C VAL A 205 0.33 -31.91 -11.84
N LYS A 206 0.86 -32.81 -12.67
CA LYS A 206 1.12 -34.21 -12.27
C LYS A 206 2.14 -34.32 -11.13
N LYS A 207 3.19 -33.49 -11.13
CA LYS A 207 4.22 -33.50 -10.09
C LYS A 207 3.73 -32.93 -8.75
N ASN A 208 3.00 -31.82 -8.78
CA ASN A 208 2.61 -31.07 -7.58
C ASN A 208 1.20 -31.41 -7.08
N LEU A 209 0.43 -32.19 -7.84
CA LEU A 209 -0.95 -32.55 -7.55
C LEU A 209 -1.87 -31.34 -7.33
N LYS A 210 -1.54 -30.23 -7.99
CA LYS A 210 -2.25 -28.96 -7.91
C LYS A 210 -2.23 -28.24 -9.25
N TRP A 211 -3.34 -27.57 -9.55
CA TRP A 211 -3.53 -26.67 -10.68
C TRP A 211 -3.09 -25.24 -10.41
N ILE A 212 -2.91 -24.86 -9.16
CA ILE A 212 -2.55 -23.50 -8.79
C ILE A 212 -1.08 -23.41 -8.35
N ALA A 213 -0.49 -22.24 -8.58
CA ALA A 213 0.82 -21.87 -8.09
C ALA A 213 0.85 -20.39 -7.78
N TRP A 214 1.74 -19.99 -6.87
CA TRP A 214 2.15 -18.59 -6.76
C TRP A 214 3.51 -18.44 -7.42
N ILE A 215 3.63 -17.51 -8.35
CA ILE A 215 4.81 -17.37 -9.19
C ILE A 215 5.31 -15.93 -9.06
N CYS A 216 6.52 -15.78 -8.53
CA CYS A 216 7.19 -14.48 -8.56
C CYS A 216 7.52 -14.10 -10.01
N ARG A 217 7.17 -12.89 -10.43
CA ARG A 217 7.35 -12.45 -11.81
C ARG A 217 8.75 -11.89 -12.09
N THR A 218 9.49 -11.50 -11.05
CA THR A 218 10.87 -11.02 -11.18
C THR A 218 11.88 -12.16 -11.32
N CYS A 219 11.80 -13.20 -10.49
CA CYS A 219 12.77 -14.30 -10.47
C CYS A 219 12.21 -15.66 -10.92
N SER A 220 10.95 -15.71 -11.34
CA SER A 220 10.25 -16.91 -11.83
C SER A 220 10.18 -18.09 -10.84
N LYS A 221 10.50 -17.85 -9.54
CA LYS A 221 10.33 -18.84 -8.48
C LYS A 221 8.85 -19.18 -8.28
N LYS A 222 8.55 -20.48 -8.10
CA LYS A 222 7.19 -21.01 -7.90
C LYS A 222 7.02 -21.50 -6.46
N PHE A 223 5.88 -21.20 -5.86
CA PHE A 223 5.53 -21.53 -4.49
C PHE A 223 4.23 -22.32 -4.44
N SER A 224 4.15 -23.29 -3.52
CA SER A 224 2.96 -24.12 -3.32
C SER A 224 1.93 -23.51 -2.36
N THR A 225 2.30 -22.44 -1.65
CA THR A 225 1.45 -21.72 -0.69
C THR A 225 1.57 -20.21 -0.88
N ARG A 226 0.46 -19.51 -0.58
CA ARG A 226 0.39 -18.04 -0.58
C ARG A 226 1.36 -17.39 0.40
N GLN A 227 1.57 -17.99 1.58
CA GLN A 227 2.45 -17.46 2.61
C GLN A 227 3.92 -17.51 2.19
N ALA A 228 4.38 -18.64 1.62
CA ALA A 228 5.76 -18.75 1.17
C ALA A 228 6.07 -17.76 0.03
N CYS A 229 5.11 -17.49 -0.85
CA CYS A 229 5.27 -16.44 -1.86
C CYS A 229 5.27 -15.04 -1.24
N HIS A 230 4.37 -14.77 -0.30
CA HIS A 230 4.35 -13.50 0.45
C HIS A 230 5.71 -13.20 1.08
N ASP A 231 6.25 -14.15 1.85
CA ASP A 231 7.52 -13.99 2.56
C ASP A 231 8.68 -13.76 1.58
N HIS A 232 8.69 -14.49 0.47
CA HIS A 232 9.67 -14.28 -0.61
C HIS A 232 9.56 -12.89 -1.24
N LEU A 233 8.36 -12.44 -1.60
CA LEU A 233 8.14 -11.11 -2.17
C LEU A 233 8.59 -10.02 -1.18
N GLU A 234 8.28 -10.18 0.10
CA GLU A 234 8.70 -9.24 1.15
C GLU A 234 10.22 -9.18 1.33
N GLN A 235 10.89 -10.33 1.28
CA GLN A 235 12.32 -10.48 1.56
C GLN A 235 13.25 -10.27 0.36
N GLU A 236 12.77 -10.40 -0.87
CA GLU A 236 13.64 -10.33 -2.06
C GLU A 236 13.29 -9.16 -2.99
N HIS A 237 12.05 -8.65 -2.97
CA HIS A 237 11.57 -7.71 -3.98
C HIS A 237 10.95 -6.44 -3.40
N ALA A 238 10.25 -6.54 -2.28
CA ALA A 238 9.72 -5.41 -1.53
C ALA A 238 10.67 -4.93 -0.40
N THR A 239 11.90 -5.45 -0.36
CA THR A 239 12.93 -4.98 0.56
C THR A 239 13.39 -3.60 0.20
N GLY A 240 13.27 -2.67 1.14
CA GLY A 240 14.18 -1.51 1.15
C GLY A 240 14.40 -0.88 2.51
N LEU A 241 13.72 -1.34 3.56
CA LEU A 241 14.10 -0.97 4.93
C LEU A 241 15.23 -1.88 5.41
N ILE A 242 16.44 -1.32 5.44
CA ILE A 242 17.59 -1.96 6.10
C ILE A 242 17.32 -2.10 7.61
N PRO A 243 17.94 -3.07 8.31
CA PRO A 243 17.69 -3.30 9.74
C PRO A 243 17.81 -2.03 10.61
N SER A 244 18.78 -1.15 10.33
CA SER A 244 18.94 0.12 11.06
C SER A 244 17.76 1.07 10.88
N GLN A 245 17.12 1.11 9.71
CA GLN A 245 15.90 1.89 9.49
C GLN A 245 14.70 1.28 10.21
N ARG A 246 14.60 -0.06 10.22
CA ARG A 246 13.53 -0.76 10.97
C ARG A 246 13.59 -0.46 12.46
N MET A 247 14.77 -0.30 13.04
CA MET A 247 14.95 0.08 14.45
C MET A 247 14.37 1.45 14.80
N HIS A 248 14.25 2.35 13.83
CA HIS A 248 13.68 3.69 14.02
C HIS A 248 12.17 3.76 13.72
N MET A 249 11.53 2.64 13.38
CA MET A 249 10.09 2.60 13.17
C MET A 249 9.33 3.03 14.44
N PRO A 250 8.24 3.80 14.30
CA PRO A 250 7.41 4.19 15.42
C PRO A 250 6.79 2.97 16.10
N GLN A 251 6.86 2.96 17.43
CA GLN A 251 6.07 2.04 18.22
C GLN A 251 4.64 2.57 18.26
N ARG A 252 3.68 1.68 17.96
CA ARG A 252 2.27 1.96 18.21
C ARG A 252 2.04 2.02 19.71
N ILE A 253 1.06 2.81 20.11
CA ILE A 253 0.59 2.79 21.48
C ILE A 253 0.16 1.37 21.88
N SER A 254 0.48 0.96 23.09
CA SER A 254 0.15 -0.38 23.60
C SER A 254 -1.36 -0.64 23.59
N GLU A 255 -1.77 -1.88 23.31
CA GLU A 255 -3.18 -2.29 23.30
C GLU A 255 -3.89 -1.96 24.62
N ASP A 256 -3.26 -2.21 25.77
CA ASP A 256 -3.79 -1.84 27.09
C ASP A 256 -4.13 -0.34 27.22
N TRP A 257 -3.25 0.55 26.76
CA TRP A 257 -3.52 1.99 26.79
C TRP A 257 -4.63 2.38 25.81
N ALA A 258 -4.67 1.73 24.64
CA ALA A 258 -5.71 1.94 23.64
C ALA A 258 -7.10 1.51 24.13
N ASP A 259 -7.19 0.41 24.88
CA ASP A 259 -8.41 -0.09 25.50
C ASP A 259 -8.92 0.89 26.56
N LYS A 260 -8.02 1.44 27.39
CA LYS A 260 -8.36 2.46 28.40
C LYS A 260 -8.96 3.73 27.80
N VAL A 261 -8.48 4.17 26.63
CA VAL A 261 -9.08 5.29 25.88
C VAL A 261 -10.43 4.94 25.28
N SER A 262 -10.54 3.71 24.75
CA SER A 262 -11.75 3.22 24.08
C SER A 262 -12.86 2.83 25.06
N SER A 263 -12.55 2.68 26.35
CA SER A 263 -13.53 2.42 27.42
C SER A 263 -14.65 3.47 27.42
N VAL A 264 -15.88 3.07 27.75
CA VAL A 264 -17.09 3.92 27.63
C VAL A 264 -17.11 5.09 28.64
N ARG A 265 -16.18 5.16 29.60
CA ARG A 265 -16.19 6.14 30.71
C ARG A 265 -16.10 7.60 30.27
N ASP A 266 -16.73 8.47 31.04
CA ASP A 266 -16.65 9.92 30.87
C ASP A 266 -15.31 10.46 31.41
N TRP A 267 -14.63 11.24 30.57
CA TRP A 267 -13.38 11.91 30.95
C TRP A 267 -13.71 13.18 31.72
N LYS A 268 -13.66 13.11 33.04
CA LYS A 268 -13.99 14.23 33.92
C LYS A 268 -12.77 15.11 34.21
N PRO A 269 -12.87 16.44 34.12
CA PRO A 269 -11.80 17.35 34.50
C PRO A 269 -11.36 17.16 35.96
N VAL A 270 -10.05 17.04 36.19
CA VAL A 270 -9.44 16.92 37.51
C VAL A 270 -8.99 18.30 37.98
N ASP A 271 -9.22 18.64 39.24
CA ASP A 271 -8.67 19.82 39.89
C ASP A 271 -7.15 19.64 40.00
N ALA A 272 -6.41 20.29 39.10
CA ALA A 272 -4.97 20.17 39.02
C ALA A 272 -4.27 20.65 40.29
N VAL A 273 -4.78 21.71 40.93
CA VAL A 273 -4.18 22.31 42.13
C VAL A 273 -4.36 21.38 43.32
N ALA A 274 -5.59 20.92 43.56
CA ALA A 274 -5.89 19.98 44.63
C ALA A 274 -5.13 18.65 44.41
N ALA A 275 -5.09 18.15 43.18
CA ALA A 275 -4.38 16.92 42.87
C ALA A 275 -2.86 17.04 43.05
N VAL A 276 -2.25 18.17 42.66
CA VAL A 276 -0.83 18.45 42.93
C VAL A 276 -0.54 18.50 44.42
N GLN A 277 -1.42 19.12 45.20
CA GLN A 277 -1.29 19.16 46.66
C GLN A 277 -1.38 17.76 47.26
N MET A 278 -2.32 16.94 46.82
CA MET A 278 -2.43 15.53 47.23
C MET A 278 -1.18 14.72 46.89
N ILE A 279 -0.59 14.91 45.71
CA ILE A 279 0.66 14.23 45.31
C ILE A 279 1.84 14.66 46.19
N LYS A 280 1.91 15.95 46.58
CA LYS A 280 2.99 16.49 47.41
C LYS A 280 2.85 16.08 48.88
N ASP A 281 1.67 16.20 49.45
CA ASP A 281 1.44 16.05 50.90
C ASP A 281 1.10 14.62 51.30
N GLN A 282 0.44 13.87 50.41
CA GLN A 282 -0.17 12.57 50.72
C GLN A 282 0.27 11.49 49.73
N SER A 283 1.55 11.51 49.34
CA SER A 283 2.07 10.60 48.30
C SER A 283 1.77 9.12 48.57
N ALA A 284 1.75 8.67 49.84
CA ALA A 284 1.38 7.30 50.20
C ALA A 284 -0.11 6.99 49.93
N HIS A 285 -1.01 7.92 50.22
CA HIS A 285 -2.43 7.80 49.94
C HIS A 285 -2.69 7.75 48.43
N VAL A 286 -2.08 8.66 47.66
CA VAL A 286 -2.20 8.68 46.19
C VAL A 286 -1.67 7.39 45.57
N LYS A 287 -0.56 6.83 46.09
CA LYS A 287 -0.02 5.54 45.63
C LYS A 287 -0.95 4.36 45.91
N SER A 288 -1.87 4.49 46.87
CA SER A 288 -2.87 3.47 47.19
C SER A 288 -4.13 3.52 46.32
N PHE A 289 -4.25 4.50 45.42
CA PHE A 289 -5.40 4.65 44.54
C PHE A 289 -5.66 3.42 43.69
N VAL A 290 -6.93 3.00 43.65
CA VAL A 290 -7.38 1.85 42.87
C VAL A 290 -7.81 2.32 41.49
N TYR A 291 -7.07 1.85 40.48
CA TYR A 291 -7.41 2.09 39.08
C TYR A 291 -8.22 0.91 38.53
N GLN A 292 -9.48 1.16 38.19
CA GLN A 292 -10.35 0.20 37.49
C GLN A 292 -10.35 0.56 36.00
N ASP A 293 -9.95 -0.39 35.15
CA ASP A 293 -9.83 -0.18 33.70
C ASP A 293 -8.97 1.04 33.32
N GLY A 294 -7.95 1.32 34.12
CA GLY A 294 -7.07 2.49 33.95
C GLY A 294 -7.61 3.81 34.49
N TRP A 295 -8.72 3.83 35.22
CA TRP A 295 -9.33 5.05 35.78
C TRP A 295 -9.47 4.98 37.31
N CYS A 296 -9.15 6.07 37.99
CA CYS A 296 -9.33 6.24 39.43
C CYS A 296 -10.39 7.33 39.71
N ASN A 297 -11.34 7.04 40.60
CA ASN A 297 -12.41 7.99 40.96
C ASN A 297 -12.04 8.90 42.15
N ASP A 298 -10.90 8.66 42.79
CA ASP A 298 -10.47 9.36 44.01
C ASP A 298 -9.75 10.68 43.73
N TRP A 299 -9.51 11.00 42.45
CA TRP A 299 -8.96 12.30 42.05
C TRP A 299 -9.99 13.42 42.24
N PRO A 300 -9.56 14.59 42.76
CA PRO A 300 -10.46 15.71 42.98
C PRO A 300 -10.95 16.25 41.63
N LEU A 301 -12.25 16.46 41.50
CA LEU A 301 -12.84 16.98 40.27
C LEU A 301 -12.79 18.50 40.24
N ALA A 302 -12.52 19.08 39.07
CA ALA A 302 -12.51 20.52 38.90
C ALA A 302 -13.91 21.11 39.11
N THR A 303 -13.98 22.29 39.72
CA THR A 303 -15.21 23.09 39.84
C THR A 303 -15.25 24.25 38.85
N ASP A 304 -14.11 24.58 38.25
CA ASP A 304 -13.91 25.66 37.31
C ASP A 304 -13.88 25.15 35.87
N GLN A 305 -14.44 25.95 34.95
CA GLN A 305 -14.44 25.67 33.51
C GLN A 305 -14.92 24.26 33.11
N VAL A 306 -15.69 23.58 33.97
CA VAL A 306 -16.03 22.16 33.83
C VAL A 306 -16.65 21.85 32.48
N ILE A 307 -17.56 22.69 32.00
CA ILE A 307 -18.23 22.52 30.70
C ILE A 307 -17.22 22.60 29.56
N ALA A 308 -16.38 23.65 29.54
CA ALA A 308 -15.37 23.87 28.51
C ALA A 308 -14.32 22.75 28.49
N ARG A 309 -13.77 22.39 29.66
CA ARG A 309 -12.79 21.31 29.81
C ARG A 309 -13.39 19.96 29.39
N SER A 310 -14.62 19.65 29.80
CA SER A 310 -15.29 18.40 29.43
C SER A 310 -15.54 18.29 27.92
N GLN A 311 -15.90 19.40 27.26
CA GLN A 311 -16.07 19.43 25.80
C GLN A 311 -14.75 19.16 25.08
N LEU A 312 -13.66 19.81 25.50
CA LEU A 312 -12.32 19.58 24.94
C LEU A 312 -11.86 18.13 25.13
N LEU A 313 -12.04 17.56 26.33
CA LEU A 313 -11.70 16.16 26.61
C LEU A 313 -12.48 15.18 25.73
N LYS A 314 -13.78 15.46 25.50
CA LYS A 314 -14.63 14.65 24.61
C LYS A 314 -14.12 14.69 23.16
N GLU A 315 -13.74 15.85 22.67
CA GLU A 315 -13.18 16.00 21.31
C GLU A 315 -11.81 15.31 21.18
N ILE A 316 -10.93 15.48 22.16
CA ILE A 316 -9.62 14.80 22.20
C ILE A 316 -9.82 13.28 22.18
N ARG A 317 -10.69 12.74 23.05
CA ARG A 317 -10.99 11.31 23.10
C ARG A 317 -11.51 10.79 21.76
N SER A 318 -12.42 11.51 21.12
CA SER A 318 -12.97 11.14 19.80
C SER A 318 -11.87 10.98 18.73
N LEU A 319 -10.91 11.92 18.69
CA LEU A 319 -9.76 11.83 17.79
C LEU A 319 -8.84 10.66 18.14
N LEU A 320 -8.55 10.45 19.43
CA LEU A 320 -7.69 9.35 19.87
C LEU A 320 -8.30 7.97 19.54
N VAL A 321 -9.62 7.79 19.75
CA VAL A 321 -10.34 6.58 19.35
C VAL A 321 -10.23 6.37 17.83
N THR A 322 -10.39 7.43 17.04
CA THR A 322 -10.21 7.37 15.58
C THR A 322 -8.79 6.93 15.20
N PHE A 323 -7.76 7.47 15.86
CA PHE A 323 -6.37 7.11 15.60
C PHE A 323 -6.02 5.68 16.02
N ILE A 324 -6.62 5.18 17.11
CA ILE A 324 -6.53 3.79 17.56
C ILE A 324 -7.15 2.85 16.52
N GLN A 325 -8.39 3.13 16.08
CA GLN A 325 -9.09 2.32 15.07
C GLN A 325 -8.31 2.25 13.75
N HIS A 326 -7.68 3.36 13.34
CA HIS A 326 -6.86 3.41 12.14
C HIS A 326 -5.43 2.88 12.31
N LYS A 327 -5.01 2.57 13.55
CA LYS A 327 -3.67 2.08 13.96
C LYS A 327 -2.53 3.07 13.67
N VAL A 328 -2.79 4.37 13.89
CA VAL A 328 -1.85 5.48 13.61
C VAL A 328 -1.38 6.24 14.86
N LEU A 329 -1.90 5.91 16.04
CA LEU A 329 -1.48 6.51 17.30
C LEU A 329 -0.13 5.91 17.76
N SER A 330 0.90 6.74 17.79
CA SER A 330 2.27 6.37 18.17
C SER A 330 2.55 6.62 19.65
N ASP A 331 3.60 5.99 20.17
CA ASP A 331 4.04 6.18 21.55
C ASP A 331 4.54 7.60 21.85
N SER A 332 5.14 8.26 20.86
CA SER A 332 5.58 9.66 20.92
C SER A 332 4.46 10.64 21.29
N PHE A 333 3.19 10.30 21.02
CA PHE A 333 2.05 11.05 21.53
C PHE A 333 2.04 11.11 23.07
N ARG A 334 2.33 9.98 23.74
CA ARG A 334 2.39 9.92 25.21
C ARG A 334 3.48 10.83 25.74
N GLU A 335 4.66 10.84 25.11
CA GLU A 335 5.76 11.72 25.49
C GLU A 335 5.37 13.19 25.40
N ARG A 336 4.66 13.58 24.35
CA ARG A 336 4.12 14.93 24.19
C ARG A 336 3.12 15.30 25.31
N VAL A 337 2.23 14.37 25.70
CA VAL A 337 1.29 14.57 26.81
C VAL A 337 2.03 14.66 28.15
N VAL A 338 3.00 13.77 28.40
CA VAL A 338 3.83 13.80 29.62
C VAL A 338 4.54 15.14 29.75
N TYR A 339 5.09 15.68 28.65
CA TYR A 339 5.73 17.00 28.66
C TYR A 339 4.76 18.11 29.09
N SER A 340 3.55 18.16 28.52
CA SER A 340 2.51 19.13 28.95
C SER A 340 2.20 19.00 30.44
N LEU A 341 2.10 17.77 30.95
CA LEU A 341 1.76 17.52 32.35
C LEU A 341 2.87 17.93 33.31
N VAL A 342 4.13 17.60 32.98
CA VAL A 342 5.28 17.98 33.80
C VAL A 342 5.38 19.50 33.91
N LEU A 343 5.23 20.20 32.78
CA LEU A 343 5.23 21.67 32.75
C LEU A 343 4.06 22.25 33.55
N LYS A 344 2.83 21.75 33.31
CA LYS A 344 1.63 22.31 33.93
C LYS A 344 1.58 22.08 35.44
N LEU A 345 1.91 20.87 35.89
CA LEU A 345 1.78 20.48 37.28
C LEU A 345 3.00 20.87 38.12
N GLY A 346 4.15 21.19 37.49
CA GLY A 346 5.40 21.40 38.18
C GLY A 346 5.88 20.17 38.96
N ILE A 347 5.47 18.98 38.53
CA ILE A 347 5.80 17.68 39.14
C ILE A 347 6.75 16.93 38.20
N SER A 348 7.84 16.40 38.75
CA SER A 348 8.80 15.58 38.00
C SER A 348 8.11 14.36 37.34
N LYS A 349 8.57 13.99 36.13
CA LYS A 349 8.13 12.78 35.42
C LYS A 349 8.14 11.53 36.30
N GLN A 350 9.15 11.34 37.15
CA GLN A 350 9.23 10.19 38.06
C GLN A 350 8.09 10.16 39.07
N LYS A 351 7.78 11.28 39.74
CA LYS A 351 6.62 11.35 40.66
C LYS A 351 5.29 11.06 39.95
N LEU A 352 5.09 11.55 38.73
CA LEU A 352 3.88 11.23 37.95
C LEU A 352 3.80 9.73 37.62
N LYS A 353 4.95 9.10 37.34
CA LYS A 353 5.06 7.64 37.14
C LYS A 353 4.76 6.87 38.43
N ASP A 354 5.30 7.31 39.56
CA ASP A 354 5.05 6.71 40.87
C ASP A 354 3.57 6.75 41.27
N CYS A 355 2.85 7.78 40.82
CA CYS A 355 1.39 7.92 40.95
C CYS A 355 0.61 7.18 39.85
N ARG A 356 1.28 6.42 38.99
CA ARG A 356 0.69 5.65 37.86
C ARG A 356 -0.07 6.49 36.83
N LEU A 357 0.04 7.81 36.88
CA LEU A 357 -0.67 8.71 35.96
C LEU A 357 -0.18 8.56 34.52
N LEU A 358 1.11 8.28 34.33
CA LEU A 358 1.68 8.13 32.98
C LEU A 358 1.27 6.82 32.29
N GLU A 359 0.70 5.86 33.03
CA GLU A 359 0.24 4.56 32.52
C GLU A 359 -1.20 4.64 31.99
N THR A 360 -1.88 5.78 32.16
CA THR A 360 -3.30 5.94 31.89
C THR A 360 -3.61 7.22 31.11
N PRO A 361 -4.65 7.21 30.26
CA PRO A 361 -5.12 8.41 29.59
C PRO A 361 -5.74 9.44 30.55
N GLN A 362 -6.09 9.04 31.79
CA GLN A 362 -6.65 9.93 32.81
C GLN A 362 -5.73 11.12 33.12
N SER A 363 -4.43 10.98 32.90
CA SER A 363 -3.49 12.10 33.04
C SER A 363 -3.85 13.32 32.18
N ILE A 364 -4.47 13.14 31.02
CA ILE A 364 -4.95 14.24 30.16
C ILE A 364 -6.01 15.09 30.89
N CYS A 365 -6.79 14.50 31.80
CA CYS A 365 -7.85 15.20 32.55
C CYS A 365 -7.31 16.24 33.55
N PHE A 366 -6.01 16.24 33.85
CA PHE A 366 -5.34 17.22 34.72
C PHE A 366 -5.00 18.53 34.00
N LEU A 367 -5.15 18.58 32.68
CA LEU A 367 -4.82 19.75 31.88
C LEU A 367 -5.96 20.78 31.90
N GLU A 368 -5.60 22.05 31.83
CA GLU A 368 -6.55 23.16 31.74
C GLU A 368 -6.90 23.44 30.27
N CYS A 369 -7.83 24.37 30.04
CA CYS A 369 -8.34 24.63 28.69
C CYS A 369 -7.23 24.99 27.69
N ASP A 370 -6.21 25.74 28.09
CA ASP A 370 -5.14 26.16 27.18
C ASP A 370 -4.29 24.97 26.71
N GLU A 371 -3.90 24.08 27.62
CA GLU A 371 -3.11 22.91 27.26
C GLU A 371 -3.93 21.88 26.48
N LEU A 372 -5.21 21.71 26.84
CA LEU A 372 -6.14 20.86 26.10
C LEU A 372 -6.36 21.38 24.67
N ASN A 373 -6.54 22.70 24.51
CA ASN A 373 -6.67 23.32 23.19
C ASN A 373 -5.41 23.12 22.34
N ARG A 374 -4.21 23.26 22.91
CA ARG A 374 -2.94 23.00 22.21
C ARG A 374 -2.87 21.55 21.73
N ILE A 375 -3.17 20.58 22.60
CA ILE A 375 -3.22 19.16 22.23
C ILE A 375 -4.26 18.93 21.14
N LEU A 376 -5.46 19.51 21.26
CA LEU A 376 -6.52 19.34 20.27
C LEU A 376 -6.14 19.91 18.89
N VAL A 377 -5.53 21.10 18.84
CA VAL A 377 -5.01 21.71 17.60
C VAL A 377 -3.96 20.82 16.96
N PHE A 378 -3.03 20.28 17.75
CA PHE A 378 -2.02 19.34 17.26
C PHE A 378 -2.64 18.01 16.77
N LEU A 379 -3.56 17.39 17.53
CA LEU A 379 -4.23 16.16 17.12
C LEU A 379 -4.98 16.34 15.80
N ARG A 380 -5.57 17.51 15.56
CA ARG A 380 -6.23 17.83 14.28
C ARG A 380 -5.28 17.90 13.08
N LYS A 381 -3.96 18.05 13.29
CA LYS A 381 -2.94 17.97 12.24
C LYS A 381 -2.62 16.52 11.86
N ILE A 382 -2.80 15.57 12.79
CA ILE A 382 -2.56 14.14 12.54
C ILE A 382 -3.62 13.60 11.60
N LYS A 383 -3.17 13.00 10.49
CA LYS A 383 -4.06 12.32 9.54
C LYS A 383 -4.41 10.92 10.05
N SER A 384 -5.69 10.56 9.98
CA SER A 384 -6.16 9.21 10.30
C SER A 384 -6.13 8.26 9.09
N LYS A 385 -6.17 8.81 7.88
CA LYS A 385 -6.13 8.08 6.61
C LYS A 385 -5.13 8.72 5.66
N ARG A 386 -4.62 7.91 4.72
CA ARG A 386 -3.72 8.33 3.65
C ARG A 386 -4.43 8.06 2.33
N ASP A 387 -4.71 9.14 1.60
CA ASP A 387 -5.30 9.06 0.26
C ASP A 387 -4.20 9.05 -0.80
N ASP A 388 -3.56 7.90 -0.95
CA ASP A 388 -2.49 7.64 -1.91
C ASP A 388 -2.95 6.70 -3.05
N GLY A 389 -4.25 6.44 -3.17
CA GLY A 389 -4.79 5.56 -4.21
C GLY A 389 -4.48 4.07 -4.05
N THR A 390 -3.99 3.62 -2.88
CA THR A 390 -3.85 2.19 -2.58
C THR A 390 -5.17 1.43 -2.84
N ASN A 391 -6.32 2.02 -2.50
CA ASN A 391 -7.63 1.44 -2.79
C ASN A 391 -7.90 1.29 -4.30
N LEU A 392 -7.43 2.20 -5.16
CA LEU A 392 -7.56 2.04 -6.61
C LEU A 392 -6.67 0.91 -7.11
N VAL A 393 -5.47 0.76 -6.55
CA VAL A 393 -4.61 -0.39 -6.88
C VAL A 393 -5.30 -1.69 -6.51
N CYS A 394 -5.87 -1.80 -5.30
CA CYS A 394 -6.66 -2.96 -4.88
C CYS A 394 -7.82 -3.24 -5.86
N GLN A 395 -8.59 -2.21 -6.24
CA GLN A 395 -9.68 -2.36 -7.22
C GLN A 395 -9.19 -2.87 -8.58
N ALA A 396 -8.03 -2.39 -9.07
CA ALA A 396 -7.45 -2.85 -10.32
C ALA A 396 -7.05 -4.33 -10.25
N VAL A 397 -6.44 -4.75 -9.13
CA VAL A 397 -6.03 -6.12 -8.90
C VAL A 397 -7.23 -7.05 -8.73
N ASP A 398 -8.21 -6.68 -7.90
CA ASP A 398 -9.43 -7.47 -7.69
C ASP A 398 -10.19 -7.66 -9.00
N GLY A 399 -10.33 -6.60 -9.81
CA GLY A 399 -10.93 -6.70 -11.14
C GLY A 399 -10.19 -7.69 -12.04
N PHE A 400 -8.86 -7.67 -12.02
CA PHE A 400 -8.05 -8.61 -12.81
C PHE A 400 -8.21 -10.06 -12.30
N LEU A 401 -8.18 -10.29 -10.99
CA LEU A 401 -8.33 -11.62 -10.39
C LEU A 401 -9.69 -12.23 -10.72
N GLN A 402 -10.79 -11.48 -10.53
CA GLN A 402 -12.12 -11.95 -10.87
C GLN A 402 -12.24 -12.37 -12.34
N SER A 403 -11.52 -11.68 -13.22
CA SER A 403 -11.49 -12.01 -14.65
C SER A 403 -10.66 -13.27 -14.96
N SER A 404 -9.65 -13.61 -14.15
CA SER A 404 -8.68 -14.69 -14.41
C SER A 404 -8.99 -16.01 -13.70
N LEU A 405 -9.84 -16.01 -12.67
CA LEU A 405 -10.23 -17.22 -11.95
C LEU A 405 -11.00 -18.21 -12.85
N PHE A 406 -10.62 -19.49 -12.75
CA PHE A 406 -11.30 -20.58 -13.43
C PHE A 406 -12.57 -21.01 -12.67
N ARG A 407 -13.68 -21.18 -13.40
CA ARG A 407 -14.95 -21.67 -12.85
C ARG A 407 -15.12 -23.15 -13.20
N GLY A 408 -15.19 -23.99 -12.16
CA GLY A 408 -15.32 -25.45 -12.26
C GLY A 408 -14.05 -26.20 -11.88
N LYS A 409 -14.05 -27.51 -12.12
CA LYS A 409 -12.94 -28.43 -11.86
C LYS A 409 -12.45 -29.12 -13.13
N ILE A 410 -11.15 -29.41 -13.17
CA ILE A 410 -10.53 -30.32 -14.15
C ILE A 410 -9.82 -31.39 -13.34
N SER A 411 -10.29 -32.62 -13.45
CA SER A 411 -9.72 -33.80 -12.79
C SER A 411 -9.03 -34.68 -13.82
N VAL A 412 -8.40 -35.77 -13.36
CA VAL A 412 -7.76 -36.75 -14.23
C VAL A 412 -8.17 -38.16 -13.84
N ASP A 413 -8.04 -39.09 -14.77
CA ASP A 413 -8.13 -40.51 -14.45
C ASP A 413 -6.87 -41.02 -13.72
N LEU A 414 -6.95 -42.24 -13.19
CA LEU A 414 -5.86 -42.86 -12.44
C LEU A 414 -4.54 -42.96 -13.23
N GLN A 415 -4.61 -43.10 -14.56
CA GLN A 415 -3.42 -43.24 -15.41
C GLN A 415 -2.88 -41.90 -15.92
N PHE A 416 -3.61 -40.79 -15.70
CA PHE A 416 -3.31 -39.49 -16.29
C PHE A 416 -3.34 -39.57 -17.83
N SER A 417 -4.31 -40.29 -18.37
CA SER A 417 -4.59 -40.47 -19.80
C SER A 417 -5.73 -39.57 -20.28
N PHE A 418 -6.63 -39.17 -19.37
CA PHE A 418 -7.82 -38.37 -19.66
C PHE A 418 -7.91 -37.15 -18.75
N LEU A 419 -8.27 -36.00 -19.33
CA LEU A 419 -8.82 -34.87 -18.58
C LEU A 419 -10.31 -35.10 -18.38
N LEU A 420 -10.78 -34.94 -17.14
CA LEU A 420 -12.17 -35.14 -16.74
C LEU A 420 -12.75 -33.79 -16.32
N LEU A 421 -13.69 -33.29 -17.12
CA LEU A 421 -14.38 -32.03 -16.86
C LEU A 421 -15.37 -32.14 -15.69
N ASP A 422 -15.63 -31.02 -15.03
CA ASP A 422 -16.54 -30.95 -13.90
C ASP A 422 -17.96 -31.45 -14.23
N LYS A 423 -18.41 -32.50 -13.53
CA LYS A 423 -19.78 -32.99 -13.68
C LYS A 423 -20.85 -31.95 -13.31
N GLN A 424 -20.53 -30.89 -12.56
CA GLN A 424 -21.49 -29.81 -12.28
C GLN A 424 -21.83 -28.98 -13.53
N LEU A 425 -20.98 -29.00 -14.56
CA LEU A 425 -21.29 -28.41 -15.87
C LEU A 425 -22.50 -29.08 -16.52
N LEU A 426 -22.68 -30.40 -16.30
CA LEU A 426 -23.84 -31.17 -16.77
C LEU A 426 -25.14 -30.77 -16.08
N LEU A 427 -25.05 -30.21 -14.88
CA LEU A 427 -26.20 -29.82 -14.05
C LEU A 427 -26.56 -28.35 -14.19
N GLY A 428 -25.70 -27.54 -14.81
CA GLY A 428 -25.84 -26.07 -14.88
C GLY A 428 -25.58 -25.37 -13.54
N GLU A 429 -24.88 -26.02 -12.60
CA GLU A 429 -24.76 -25.58 -11.19
C GLU A 429 -23.36 -25.08 -10.81
N LEU A 430 -22.60 -24.47 -11.72
CA LEU A 430 -21.28 -23.89 -11.38
C LEU A 430 -21.42 -22.70 -10.41
N LYS A 431 -21.58 -22.98 -9.12
CA LYS A 431 -21.73 -22.00 -8.04
C LYS A 431 -20.43 -21.77 -7.26
N HIS A 432 -19.48 -22.69 -7.34
CA HIS A 432 -18.28 -22.68 -6.50
C HIS A 432 -17.01 -22.50 -7.33
N TYR A 433 -16.15 -21.57 -6.91
CA TYR A 433 -14.76 -21.54 -7.35
C TYR A 433 -13.97 -22.58 -6.56
N ASP A 434 -13.09 -23.32 -7.22
CA ASP A 434 -12.15 -24.21 -6.55
C ASP A 434 -10.84 -23.47 -6.28
N ASP A 435 -10.80 -22.79 -5.15
CA ASP A 435 -9.67 -21.96 -4.72
C ASP A 435 -8.47 -22.80 -4.23
N GLU A 436 -8.66 -24.09 -3.94
CA GLU A 436 -7.57 -24.98 -3.53
C GLU A 436 -6.79 -25.52 -4.73
N GLY A 437 -7.46 -25.67 -5.88
CA GLY A 437 -6.87 -26.18 -7.12
C GLY A 437 -6.30 -27.58 -6.99
N LYS A 438 -6.77 -28.40 -6.05
CA LYS A 438 -6.25 -29.75 -5.81
C LYS A 438 -6.59 -30.67 -6.98
N LEU A 439 -5.58 -31.35 -7.53
CA LEU A 439 -5.81 -32.33 -8.59
C LEU A 439 -6.51 -33.56 -7.98
N GLN A 440 -7.67 -33.92 -8.53
CA GLN A 440 -8.41 -35.12 -8.14
C GLN A 440 -8.17 -36.23 -9.16
N PHE A 441 -7.97 -37.44 -8.66
CA PHE A 441 -7.92 -38.67 -9.45
C PHE A 441 -9.25 -39.39 -9.32
N LEU A 442 -9.91 -39.65 -10.44
CA LEU A 442 -11.27 -40.18 -10.47
C LEU A 442 -11.36 -41.37 -11.41
N VAL A 443 -12.28 -42.29 -11.12
CA VAL A 443 -12.64 -43.35 -12.06
C VAL A 443 -13.75 -42.81 -12.96
N PRO A 444 -13.55 -42.68 -14.30
CA PRO A 444 -14.50 -41.98 -15.16
C PRO A 444 -15.91 -42.59 -15.20
N SER A 445 -16.03 -43.93 -15.11
CA SER A 445 -17.31 -44.63 -15.06
C SER A 445 -18.13 -44.22 -13.83
N ASP A 446 -17.48 -44.10 -12.68
CA ASP A 446 -18.14 -43.82 -11.41
C ASP A 446 -18.48 -42.34 -11.28
N TYR A 447 -17.58 -41.48 -11.79
CA TYR A 447 -17.74 -40.05 -11.70
C TYR A 447 -18.92 -39.52 -12.53
N TYR A 448 -19.13 -40.07 -13.74
CA TYR A 448 -20.20 -39.66 -14.65
C TYR A 448 -21.42 -40.59 -14.64
N GLY A 449 -21.33 -41.84 -14.17
CA GLY A 449 -22.31 -42.91 -14.39
C GLY A 449 -23.74 -42.70 -13.85
N LYS A 450 -24.01 -41.58 -13.16
CA LYS A 450 -25.35 -41.20 -12.69
C LYS A 450 -25.80 -39.80 -13.14
N VAL A 451 -25.00 -39.12 -13.94
CA VAL A 451 -25.24 -37.72 -14.31
C VAL A 451 -25.81 -37.69 -15.73
N ARG A 452 -27.10 -37.38 -15.85
CA ARG A 452 -27.72 -37.06 -17.14
C ARG A 452 -27.46 -35.60 -17.47
N SER A 453 -27.08 -35.31 -18.71
CA SER A 453 -26.96 -33.96 -19.24
C SER A 453 -28.30 -33.22 -19.10
N ARG A 454 -28.28 -32.01 -18.54
CA ARG A 454 -29.45 -31.13 -18.48
C ARG A 454 -29.09 -29.74 -19.01
N GLY A 455 -29.84 -29.31 -20.02
CA GLY A 455 -29.79 -27.95 -20.55
C GLY A 455 -28.56 -27.64 -21.42
N ASP A 456 -28.41 -26.36 -21.74
CA ASP A 456 -27.37 -25.79 -22.61
C ASP A 456 -26.28 -25.03 -21.83
N ALA A 457 -26.24 -25.19 -20.51
CA ALA A 457 -25.24 -24.55 -19.65
C ALA A 457 -23.80 -24.88 -20.05
N ILE A 458 -23.57 -26.07 -20.61
CA ILE A 458 -22.27 -26.46 -21.18
C ILE A 458 -21.89 -25.56 -22.36
N LEU A 459 -22.82 -25.26 -23.26
CA LEU A 459 -22.56 -24.42 -24.43
C LEU A 459 -22.28 -23.00 -23.98
N THR A 460 -23.03 -22.52 -23.00
CA THR A 460 -22.75 -21.24 -22.34
C THR A 460 -21.32 -21.24 -21.76
N TRP A 461 -20.88 -22.31 -21.10
CA TRP A 461 -19.52 -22.40 -20.58
C TRP A 461 -18.46 -22.55 -21.67
N LEU A 462 -18.72 -23.32 -22.74
CA LEU A 462 -17.80 -23.51 -23.87
C LEU A 462 -17.58 -22.21 -24.62
N HIS A 463 -18.62 -21.40 -24.82
CA HIS A 463 -18.52 -20.10 -25.48
C HIS A 463 -18.01 -18.99 -24.57
N ASP A 464 -18.08 -19.14 -23.24
CA ASP A 464 -17.57 -18.16 -22.29
C ASP A 464 -16.05 -17.94 -22.47
N ASN A 465 -15.69 -16.75 -22.95
CA ASN A 465 -14.33 -16.25 -23.23
C ASN A 465 -13.57 -16.92 -24.40
N VAL A 466 -14.23 -17.68 -25.28
CA VAL A 466 -13.58 -18.19 -26.49
C VAL A 466 -13.35 -17.09 -27.54
N ASN A 467 -14.22 -16.07 -27.55
CA ASN A 467 -14.24 -15.00 -28.57
C ASN A 467 -13.58 -13.68 -28.13
N VAL A 468 -12.99 -13.62 -26.92
CA VAL A 468 -12.36 -12.40 -26.40
C VAL A 468 -10.92 -12.29 -26.93
N SER A 469 -10.79 -11.89 -28.20
CA SER A 469 -9.64 -11.12 -28.72
C SER A 469 -9.88 -10.85 -30.21
N GLN A 470 -10.22 -9.60 -30.55
CA GLN A 470 -10.09 -9.02 -31.90
C GLN A 470 -8.62 -8.75 -32.28
N GLU A 471 -7.67 -9.46 -31.68
CA GLU A 471 -6.29 -9.49 -32.16
C GLU A 471 -6.18 -10.67 -33.11
N GLU A 472 -5.76 -10.37 -34.33
CA GLU A 472 -5.60 -11.26 -35.48
C GLU A 472 -4.91 -12.59 -35.07
N ASP A 473 -5.46 -13.70 -35.56
CA ASP A 473 -5.10 -15.11 -35.26
C ASP A 473 -5.39 -15.63 -33.85
N GLY A 474 -6.68 -15.88 -33.60
CA GLY A 474 -7.27 -16.40 -32.38
C GLY A 474 -6.93 -17.85 -31.99
N PHE A 475 -5.66 -18.26 -31.99
CA PHE A 475 -5.22 -19.52 -31.38
C PHE A 475 -3.80 -19.39 -30.79
N VAL A 476 -3.57 -18.37 -29.95
CA VAL A 476 -2.30 -18.19 -29.24
C VAL A 476 -2.46 -18.64 -27.78
N PHE A 477 -1.55 -19.50 -27.31
CA PHE A 477 -1.48 -19.88 -25.90
C PHE A 477 -1.27 -18.60 -25.07
N PRO A 478 -1.97 -18.40 -23.92
CA PRO A 478 -1.62 -17.28 -23.05
C PRO A 478 -0.11 -17.26 -22.83
N LYS A 479 0.46 -16.07 -22.68
CA LYS A 479 1.90 -15.92 -22.44
C LYS A 479 2.32 -16.85 -21.31
N PRO A 480 3.59 -17.32 -21.29
CA PRO A 480 4.05 -18.22 -20.24
C PRO A 480 3.63 -17.68 -18.87
N PRO A 481 3.34 -18.55 -17.89
CA PRO A 481 2.66 -18.15 -16.67
C PRO A 481 3.21 -16.89 -16.01
N ASP A 482 4.53 -16.66 -16.10
CA ASP A 482 5.30 -15.51 -15.62
C ASP A 482 5.09 -14.20 -16.40
N ALA A 483 4.62 -14.23 -17.65
CA ALA A 483 4.22 -13.07 -18.45
C ALA A 483 2.75 -12.68 -18.30
N ASN A 484 1.92 -13.57 -17.74
CA ASN A 484 0.55 -13.18 -17.39
C ASN A 484 0.62 -11.98 -16.43
N ASN A 485 -0.27 -11.00 -16.63
CA ASN A 485 -0.40 -9.77 -15.82
C ASN A 485 0.88 -9.02 -15.45
N TYR A 486 1.99 -9.25 -16.17
CA TYR A 486 3.31 -8.76 -15.79
C TYR A 486 3.35 -7.23 -15.67
N GLY A 487 2.71 -6.51 -16.60
CA GLY A 487 2.64 -5.04 -16.53
C GLY A 487 1.94 -4.54 -15.26
N ILE A 488 0.82 -5.15 -14.87
CA ILE A 488 0.10 -4.79 -13.63
C ILE A 488 0.97 -5.14 -12.42
N TRP A 489 1.55 -6.34 -12.41
CA TRP A 489 2.42 -6.82 -11.34
C TRP A 489 3.60 -5.89 -11.13
N LEU A 490 4.27 -5.48 -12.21
CA LEU A 490 5.41 -4.56 -12.17
C LEU A 490 4.98 -3.18 -11.68
N ALA A 491 3.85 -2.64 -12.16
CA ALA A 491 3.33 -1.36 -11.68
C ALA A 491 3.05 -1.36 -10.17
N VAL A 492 2.48 -2.46 -9.63
CA VAL A 492 2.27 -2.63 -8.18
C VAL A 492 3.60 -2.76 -7.43
N LEU A 493 4.58 -3.52 -7.96
CA LEU A 493 5.92 -3.60 -7.38
C LEU A 493 6.57 -2.21 -7.28
N ARG A 494 6.46 -1.40 -8.35
CA ARG A 494 6.97 -0.04 -8.37
C ARG A 494 6.22 0.89 -7.41
N ALA A 495 4.90 0.74 -7.25
CA ALA A 495 4.17 1.44 -6.20
C ALA A 495 4.70 1.10 -4.79
N ILE A 496 5.04 -0.17 -4.53
CA ILE A 496 5.69 -0.59 -3.27
C ILE A 496 7.05 0.10 -3.12
N HIS A 497 7.90 0.10 -4.15
CA HIS A 497 9.20 0.78 -4.13
C HIS A 497 9.06 2.27 -3.80
N LEU A 498 8.08 2.96 -4.38
CA LEU A 498 7.78 4.36 -4.03
C LEU A 498 7.40 4.52 -2.55
N THR A 499 6.54 3.65 -2.00
CA THR A 499 6.18 3.72 -0.57
C THR A 499 7.38 3.49 0.34
N VAL A 500 8.29 2.59 -0.04
CA VAL A 500 9.53 2.33 0.70
C VAL A 500 10.44 3.57 0.69
N SER A 501 10.64 4.21 -0.46
CA SER A 501 11.42 5.46 -0.53
C SER A 501 10.83 6.56 0.36
N LEU A 502 9.49 6.66 0.44
CA LEU A 502 8.81 7.61 1.33
C LEU A 502 8.98 7.26 2.81
N LEU A 503 8.96 5.97 3.16
CA LEU A 503 9.25 5.51 4.53
C LEU A 503 10.67 5.89 4.94
N VAL A 504 11.65 5.61 4.08
CA VAL A 504 13.05 5.94 4.32
C VAL A 504 13.23 7.44 4.59
N ALA A 505 12.65 8.30 3.75
CA ALA A 505 12.70 9.74 3.93
C ALA A 505 12.06 10.20 5.24
N LYS A 506 10.93 9.59 5.63
CA LYS A 506 10.23 9.92 6.88
C LYS A 506 10.98 9.42 8.12
N ILE A 507 11.58 8.24 8.06
CA ILE A 507 12.43 7.70 9.13
C ILE A 507 13.68 8.58 9.32
N ALA A 508 14.29 9.04 8.23
CA ALA A 508 15.40 10.00 8.29
C ALA A 508 14.98 11.32 8.95
N ARG A 509 13.82 11.89 8.57
CA ARG A 509 13.27 13.10 9.23
C ARG A 509 13.00 12.86 10.71
N LYS A 510 12.42 11.72 11.08
CA LYS A 510 12.19 11.37 12.48
C LYS A 510 13.49 11.34 13.28
N LYS A 511 14.51 10.66 12.75
CA LYS A 511 15.83 10.60 13.41
C LYS A 511 16.35 12.01 13.69
N GLN A 512 16.25 12.90 12.70
CA GLN A 512 16.65 14.28 12.86
C GLN A 512 15.89 15.00 13.98
N LEU A 513 14.57 14.87 14.01
CA LEU A 513 13.71 15.50 15.03
C LEU A 513 13.99 14.97 16.44
N VAL A 514 14.36 13.69 16.57
CA VAL A 514 14.75 13.10 17.86
C VAL A 514 16.09 13.68 18.33
N GLU A 515 17.07 13.83 17.43
CA GLU A 515 18.35 14.49 17.73
C GLU A 515 18.13 15.96 18.15
N ASP A 516 17.28 16.69 17.44
CA ASP A 516 16.89 18.06 17.76
C ASP A 516 16.22 18.16 19.15
N SER A 517 15.33 17.21 19.47
CA SER A 517 14.67 17.14 20.77
C SER A 517 15.69 16.95 21.88
N ASN A 518 16.63 16.01 21.71
CA ASN A 518 17.68 15.77 22.70
C ASN A 518 18.55 17.03 22.91
N ALA A 519 18.96 17.71 21.84
CA ALA A 519 19.71 18.95 21.88
C ALA A 519 18.96 20.06 22.65
N LEU A 520 17.66 20.25 22.37
CA LEU A 520 16.83 21.23 23.09
C LEU A 520 16.64 20.87 24.56
N HIS A 521 16.56 19.59 24.90
CA HIS A 521 16.48 19.13 26.29
C HIS A 521 17.77 19.42 27.06
N GLU A 522 18.93 19.14 26.45
CA GLU A 522 20.24 19.49 27.02
C GLU A 522 20.40 21.00 27.22
N ALA A 523 20.00 21.80 26.22
CA ALA A 523 19.98 23.25 26.34
C ALA A 523 19.08 23.72 27.49
N GLN A 524 17.89 23.13 27.66
CA GLN A 524 16.98 23.45 28.76
C GLN A 524 17.62 23.15 30.13
N ILE A 525 18.27 21.99 30.28
CA ILE A 525 18.97 21.61 31.52
C ILE A 525 20.10 22.61 31.82
N LEU A 526 20.88 22.98 30.81
CA LEU A 526 21.99 23.92 30.96
C LEU A 526 21.51 25.31 31.36
N CYS A 527 20.45 25.83 30.74
CA CYS A 527 19.82 27.09 31.14
C CYS A 527 19.33 27.06 32.60
N GLN A 528 18.74 25.94 33.04
CA GLN A 528 18.25 25.79 34.42
C GLN A 528 19.38 25.73 35.45
N GLN A 529 20.50 25.09 35.11
CA GLN A 529 21.67 24.96 35.99
C GLN A 529 22.49 26.25 36.04
N LYS A 530 22.65 26.93 34.90
CA LYS A 530 23.56 28.06 34.71
C LYS A 530 22.84 29.41 34.66
N LYS A 531 21.93 29.69 35.61
CA LYS A 531 21.32 31.03 35.86
C LYS A 531 22.32 32.21 36.01
N LYS A 532 23.59 32.05 35.67
CA LYS A 532 24.69 33.01 35.84
C LYS A 532 25.58 33.25 34.61
N GLU A 533 25.52 32.47 33.52
CA GLU A 533 26.45 32.65 32.38
C GLU A 533 25.76 32.57 31.00
N LYS A 534 25.31 33.74 30.53
CA LYS A 534 24.50 33.97 29.31
C LYS A 534 25.19 33.57 28.00
N ASP A 535 26.52 33.65 27.94
CA ASP A 535 27.28 33.41 26.71
C ASP A 535 27.47 31.92 26.43
N GLU A 536 27.55 31.08 27.47
CA GLU A 536 27.67 29.64 27.31
C GLU A 536 26.37 29.03 26.78
N THR A 537 25.21 29.49 27.24
CA THR A 537 23.90 29.06 26.72
C THR A 537 23.76 29.37 25.22
N LYS A 538 24.20 30.57 24.79
CA LYS A 538 24.21 30.95 23.38
C LYS A 538 25.17 30.09 22.57
N GLN A 539 26.35 29.79 23.12
CA GLN A 539 27.33 28.93 22.47
C GLN A 539 26.84 27.49 22.36
N VAL A 540 26.16 26.98 23.39
CA VAL A 540 25.53 25.65 23.40
C VAL A 540 24.43 25.60 22.35
N LEU A 541 23.50 26.56 22.32
CA LEU A 541 22.45 26.61 21.30
C LEU A 541 23.05 26.74 19.88
N ALA A 542 24.08 27.56 19.71
CA ALA A 542 24.78 27.73 18.43
C ALA A 542 25.63 26.52 18.03
N THR A 543 26.03 25.65 18.96
CA THR A 543 26.78 24.42 18.66
C THR A 543 25.84 23.24 18.44
N LEU A 544 24.71 23.20 19.14
CA LEU A 544 23.77 22.07 19.12
C LEU A 544 22.76 22.12 17.97
N LEU A 545 22.46 23.30 17.42
CA LEU A 545 21.38 23.51 16.45
C LEU A 545 21.77 23.73 14.94
N PRO A 546 23.04 23.84 14.46
CA PRO A 546 23.28 24.30 13.08
C PRO A 546 23.02 23.34 11.91
N GLU A 547 22.65 22.07 12.08
CA GLU A 547 22.58 21.16 10.92
C GLU A 547 21.15 20.81 10.47
N THR A 548 20.12 21.29 11.17
CA THR A 548 18.84 20.57 11.22
C THR A 548 17.66 21.51 10.93
N SER A 549 17.15 21.53 9.69
CA SER A 549 16.04 22.41 9.24
C SER A 549 16.25 23.93 9.46
N PRO A 550 17.00 24.60 8.56
CA PRO A 550 17.35 26.02 8.70
C PRO A 550 16.14 26.93 8.91
N GLU A 551 15.02 26.68 8.24
CA GLU A 551 13.90 27.64 8.24
C GLU A 551 13.18 27.75 9.59
N PHE A 552 13.04 26.65 10.33
CA PHE A 552 12.38 26.69 11.64
C PHE A 552 13.31 27.24 12.72
N TYR A 553 14.56 26.80 12.75
CA TYR A 553 15.49 27.22 13.81
C TYR A 553 16.10 28.59 13.55
N VAL A 554 16.33 29.03 12.30
CA VAL A 554 16.88 30.37 12.04
C VAL A 554 15.98 31.46 12.61
N ALA A 555 14.65 31.31 12.47
CA ALA A 555 13.70 32.24 13.06
C ALA A 555 13.78 32.23 14.60
N HIS A 556 13.89 31.05 15.21
CA HIS A 556 13.92 30.95 16.67
C HIS A 556 15.28 31.29 17.29
N ILE A 557 16.40 31.02 16.62
CA ILE A 557 17.74 31.43 17.05
C ILE A 557 17.83 32.96 17.03
N ASP A 558 17.30 33.61 15.99
CA ASP A 558 17.25 35.08 15.94
C ASP A 558 16.39 35.64 17.09
N ILE A 559 15.24 35.02 17.39
CA ILE A 559 14.41 35.39 18.54
C ILE A 559 15.17 35.16 19.85
N LEU A 560 15.74 33.98 20.07
CA LEU A 560 16.51 33.64 21.27
C LEU A 560 17.69 34.59 21.49
N SER A 561 18.32 35.08 20.41
CA SER A 561 19.42 36.04 20.48
C SER A 561 18.98 37.42 21.03
N LYS A 562 17.71 37.77 20.82
CA LYS A 562 17.10 39.04 21.24
C LYS A 562 16.54 38.99 22.65
N LEU A 563 16.29 37.81 23.20
CA LEU A 563 15.78 37.65 24.57
C LEU A 563 16.87 37.98 25.59
N THR A 564 16.52 38.82 26.56
CA THR A 564 17.45 39.25 27.61
C THR A 564 17.22 38.59 28.95
N ASP A 565 15.99 38.15 29.19
CA ASP A 565 15.54 37.51 30.42
C ASP A 565 15.68 35.98 30.33
N ASP A 566 16.21 35.37 31.37
CA ASP A 566 16.39 33.92 31.46
C ASP A 566 15.04 33.18 31.41
N ASP A 567 13.98 33.78 31.97
CA ASP A 567 12.64 33.20 31.97
C ASP A 567 12.04 33.19 30.55
N ASP A 568 12.28 34.24 29.76
CA ASP A 568 11.86 34.31 28.35
C ASP A 568 12.63 33.29 27.49
N ILE A 569 13.92 33.13 27.75
CA ILE A 569 14.78 32.14 27.06
C ILE A 569 14.26 30.73 27.37
N LEU A 570 14.02 30.40 28.64
CA LEU A 570 13.49 29.10 29.06
C LEU A 570 12.10 28.83 28.47
N ALA A 571 11.22 29.84 28.44
CA ALA A 571 9.91 29.72 27.81
C ALA A 571 10.03 29.45 26.31
N SER A 572 10.96 30.11 25.63
CA SER A 572 11.19 29.93 24.19
C SER A 572 11.77 28.56 23.85
N ILE A 573 12.76 28.08 24.61
CA ILE A 573 13.28 26.71 24.48
C ILE A 573 12.16 25.69 24.74
N GLY A 574 11.33 25.95 25.76
CA GLY A 574 10.20 25.08 26.09
C GLY A 574 9.15 24.99 24.98
N ASN A 575 8.87 26.09 24.29
CA ASN A 575 7.97 26.14 23.14
C ASN A 575 8.56 25.43 21.91
N LEU A 576 9.85 25.62 21.64
CA LEU A 576 10.58 24.88 20.60
C LEU A 576 10.53 23.38 20.83
N PHE A 577 10.87 22.94 22.03
CA PHE A 577 10.86 21.53 22.41
C PHE A 577 9.46 20.93 22.28
N SER A 578 8.43 21.67 22.70
CA SER A 578 7.02 21.31 22.49
C SER A 578 6.69 21.09 21.01
N GLY A 579 7.12 22.01 20.14
CA GLY A 579 6.89 21.94 18.70
C GLY A 579 7.60 20.75 18.05
N VAL A 580 8.84 20.46 18.46
CA VAL A 580 9.59 19.30 17.98
C VAL A 580 8.91 18.00 18.39
N LEU A 581 8.44 17.87 19.65
CA LEU A 581 7.69 16.68 20.09
C LEU A 581 6.38 16.48 19.30
N GLU A 582 5.69 17.56 18.94
CA GLU A 582 4.52 17.50 18.06
C GLU A 582 4.91 16.99 16.66
N GLU A 583 5.99 17.51 16.08
CA GLU A 583 6.46 17.08 14.76
C GLU A 583 6.95 15.62 14.75
N VAL A 584 7.58 15.15 15.83
CA VAL A 584 7.94 13.73 16.01
C VAL A 584 6.68 12.86 15.97
N ALA A 585 5.65 13.22 16.72
CA ALA A 585 4.40 12.46 16.76
C ALA A 585 3.64 12.50 15.42
N GLU A 586 3.58 13.66 14.74
CA GLU A 586 3.01 13.76 13.38
C GLU A 586 3.79 12.91 12.36
N THR A 587 5.11 12.88 12.47
CA THR A 587 6.00 12.10 11.62
C THR A 587 5.80 10.61 11.86
N ASP A 588 5.69 10.19 13.12
CA ASP A 588 5.40 8.80 13.49
C ASP A 588 4.06 8.31 12.93
N SER A 589 2.98 9.08 13.09
CA SER A 589 1.69 8.74 12.48
C SER A 589 1.77 8.67 10.95
N SER A 590 2.56 9.55 10.32
CA SER A 590 2.79 9.51 8.87
C SER A 590 3.54 8.25 8.44
N ILE A 591 4.55 7.80 9.20
CA ILE A 591 5.28 6.56 8.94
C ILE A 591 4.33 5.35 9.06
N LEU A 592 3.51 5.29 10.12
CA LEU A 592 2.52 4.22 10.31
C LEU A 592 1.51 4.14 9.16
N LEU A 593 1.08 5.28 8.62
CA LEU A 593 0.20 5.35 7.47
C LEU A 593 0.85 4.86 6.18
N ILE A 594 2.10 5.26 5.89
CA ILE A 594 2.80 4.78 4.69
C ILE A 594 3.04 3.26 4.79
N GLU A 595 3.42 2.78 5.97
CA GLU A 595 3.66 1.36 6.21
C GLU A 595 2.39 0.53 6.01
N LYS A 596 1.23 1.04 6.43
CA LYS A 596 -0.06 0.41 6.16
C LYS A 596 -0.35 0.29 4.67
N SER A 597 -0.08 1.34 3.88
CA SER A 597 -0.21 1.29 2.42
C SER A 597 0.76 0.27 1.80
N ARG A 598 2.03 0.26 2.25
CA ARG A 598 3.04 -0.71 1.78
C ARG A 598 2.59 -2.16 1.99
N ILE A 599 2.09 -2.48 3.19
CA ILE A 599 1.60 -3.82 3.54
C ILE A 599 0.40 -4.21 2.66
N ALA A 600 -0.54 -3.28 2.43
CA ALA A 600 -1.68 -3.53 1.55
C ALA A 600 -1.24 -3.82 0.11
N LEU A 601 -0.36 -2.99 -0.46
CA LEU A 601 0.19 -3.19 -1.80
C LEU A 601 0.97 -4.50 -1.93
N LEU A 602 1.73 -4.91 -0.91
CA LEU A 602 2.40 -6.21 -0.88
C LEU A 602 1.39 -7.37 -0.92
N GLY A 603 0.26 -7.22 -0.22
CA GLY A 603 -0.88 -8.11 -0.32
C GLY A 603 -1.37 -8.26 -1.77
N GLU A 604 -1.57 -7.14 -2.46
CA GLU A 604 -1.98 -7.09 -3.87
C GLU A 604 -0.95 -7.72 -4.82
N LEU A 605 0.34 -7.46 -4.61
CA LEU A 605 1.42 -8.06 -5.40
C LEU A 605 1.42 -9.59 -5.27
N ASN A 606 1.18 -10.10 -4.06
CA ASN A 606 1.04 -11.53 -3.80
C ASN A 606 -0.24 -12.12 -4.43
N GLN A 607 -1.34 -11.35 -4.50
CA GLN A 607 -2.51 -11.77 -5.25
C GLN A 607 -2.20 -11.91 -6.74
N LEU A 608 -1.51 -10.93 -7.34
CA LEU A 608 -1.11 -10.96 -8.75
C LEU A 608 -0.09 -12.08 -9.07
N ALA A 609 0.60 -12.62 -8.07
CA ALA A 609 1.47 -13.78 -8.21
C ALA A 609 0.69 -15.10 -8.38
N PHE A 610 -0.61 -15.14 -8.01
CA PHE A 610 -1.45 -16.31 -8.20
C PHE A 610 -1.60 -16.64 -9.69
N PHE A 611 -1.45 -17.92 -10.02
CA PHE A 611 -1.67 -18.44 -11.36
C PHE A 611 -2.42 -19.76 -11.30
N ASP A 612 -3.52 -19.84 -12.05
CA ASP A 612 -4.33 -21.04 -12.20
C ASP A 612 -4.07 -21.70 -13.56
N TYR A 613 -3.37 -22.83 -13.57
CA TYR A 613 -3.08 -23.58 -14.79
C TYR A 613 -4.34 -24.09 -15.49
N ARG A 614 -5.50 -24.15 -14.82
CA ARG A 614 -6.77 -24.51 -15.48
C ARG A 614 -7.21 -23.42 -16.44
N SER A 615 -7.09 -22.14 -16.07
CA SER A 615 -7.48 -21.05 -16.99
C SER A 615 -6.60 -21.04 -18.26
N TYR A 616 -5.32 -21.41 -18.09
CA TYR A 616 -4.35 -21.59 -19.17
C TYR A 616 -4.77 -22.70 -20.17
N VAL A 617 -5.17 -23.87 -19.65
CA VAL A 617 -5.57 -25.02 -20.47
C VAL A 617 -7.00 -24.87 -21.01
N ALA A 618 -7.90 -24.26 -20.24
CA ALA A 618 -9.32 -24.19 -20.52
C ALA A 618 -9.65 -23.50 -21.85
N ARG A 619 -8.94 -22.44 -22.25
CA ARG A 619 -9.19 -21.76 -23.52
C ARG A 619 -9.08 -22.71 -24.72
N HIS A 620 -8.03 -23.51 -24.75
CA HIS A 620 -7.77 -24.49 -25.81
C HIS A 620 -8.67 -25.71 -25.67
N LEU A 621 -8.93 -26.14 -24.43
CA LEU A 621 -9.82 -27.26 -24.14
C LEU A 621 -11.26 -26.96 -24.61
N LYS A 622 -11.77 -25.75 -24.36
CA LYS A 622 -13.08 -25.31 -24.85
C LYS A 622 -13.15 -25.32 -26.37
N LYS A 623 -12.13 -24.78 -27.06
CA LYS A 623 -12.05 -24.81 -28.53
C LYS A 623 -11.96 -26.23 -29.08
N PHE A 624 -11.18 -27.10 -28.46
CA PHE A 624 -11.10 -28.52 -28.82
C PHE A 624 -12.46 -29.21 -28.71
N LEU A 625 -13.17 -28.98 -27.61
CA LEU A 625 -14.52 -29.53 -27.40
C LEU A 625 -15.52 -28.96 -28.41
N LEU A 626 -15.45 -27.66 -28.71
CA LEU A 626 -16.26 -27.03 -29.75
C LEU A 626 -16.01 -27.63 -31.13
N THR A 627 -14.80 -28.11 -31.44
CA THR A 627 -14.56 -28.85 -32.71
C THR A 627 -15.11 -30.27 -32.74
N LYS A 628 -15.53 -30.80 -31.59
CA LYS A 628 -16.21 -32.11 -31.47
C LYS A 628 -17.74 -31.99 -31.46
N LEU A 629 -18.29 -30.77 -31.40
CA LEU A 629 -19.71 -30.43 -31.57
C LEU A 629 -19.95 -29.92 -32.99
#